data_AF-A0A3P1V7Y4-F1
#
_entry.id   AF-A0A3P1V7Y4-F1
#
_cell.length_a   1.000
_cell.length_b   1.000
_cell.length_c   1.000
_cell.angle_alpha   90.00
_cell.angle_beta   90.00
_cell.angle_gamma   90.00
#
_symmetry.space_group_name_H-M   'P 1'
#
loop_
_entity.id
_entity.type
_entity.pdbx_description
1 polymer ?
#
loop_
_entity_poly.entity_id
_entity_poly.type
_entity_poly.pdbx_seq_one_letter_code
_entity_poly.pdbx_strand_id
1 'polypeptide(L)'
;TSEAGKSKIIDLKPGKYVFHEEAAPNGYVAVTDITFQVNYDGTVTVLETNSNAVEYKDGKLVITDQYDESTRSIKVQKIWKDNQNASKTRPDSITIRLFADGKEIAVATVKPDASGDWSHTFDKLPIYNKGVLVAYTVKEDKVNGYETSVGELKDGQIEVVNTYIPSKPKKNKVNLPKTGSTESTLTLIVGLLLLGMAYTMKRKND
;
A
#
# COMPACT_ATOMS: atom_id res chain seq x y z
N THR A 1 5.36 -6.98 -28.20
CA THR A 1 5.13 -7.10 -26.74
C THR A 1 5.25 -8.54 -26.33
N SER A 2 6.18 -8.79 -25.40
CA SER A 2 6.28 -10.03 -24.63
C SER A 2 5.12 -10.09 -23.62
N GLU A 3 4.78 -11.30 -23.15
CA GLU A 3 3.85 -11.48 -22.04
C GLU A 3 4.49 -12.46 -21.05
N ALA A 4 4.41 -12.15 -19.76
CA ALA A 4 5.06 -12.95 -18.72
C ALA A 4 4.64 -14.43 -18.81
N GLY A 5 5.64 -15.32 -18.92
CA GLY A 5 5.44 -16.77 -18.97
C GLY A 5 4.87 -17.31 -20.30
N LYS A 6 4.71 -16.49 -21.34
CA LYS A 6 4.22 -16.95 -22.64
C LYS A 6 5.35 -17.05 -23.67
N SER A 7 5.38 -18.17 -24.38
CA SER A 7 6.26 -18.35 -25.53
C SER A 7 5.57 -17.91 -26.82
N LYS A 8 6.35 -17.39 -27.76
CA LYS A 8 5.90 -17.09 -29.11
C LYS A 8 6.70 -17.92 -30.11
N ILE A 9 6.00 -18.57 -31.03
CA ILE A 9 6.62 -19.29 -32.15
C ILE A 9 6.71 -18.33 -33.33
N ILE A 10 7.89 -18.25 -33.93
CA ILE A 10 8.16 -17.41 -35.09
C ILE A 10 8.99 -18.25 -36.06
N ASP A 11 8.51 -18.37 -37.30
CA ASP A 11 9.24 -19.04 -38.36
C ASP A 11 10.20 -18.07 -39.04
N LEU A 12 11.50 -18.32 -38.91
CA LEU A 12 12.57 -17.47 -39.45
C LEU A 12 13.41 -18.27 -40.44
N LYS A 13 13.83 -17.62 -41.53
CA LYS A 13 14.84 -18.18 -42.44
C LYS A 13 16.23 -18.03 -41.81
N PRO A 14 17.25 -18.77 -42.27
CA PRO A 14 18.62 -18.52 -41.87
C PRO A 14 19.01 -17.05 -42.14
N GLY A 15 19.59 -16.39 -41.15
CA GLY A 15 19.86 -14.95 -41.19
C GLY A 15 20.15 -14.35 -39.82
N LYS A 16 20.54 -13.07 -39.81
CA LYS A 16 20.81 -12.29 -38.60
C LYS A 16 19.58 -11.44 -38.24
N TYR A 17 19.21 -11.46 -36.97
CA TYR A 17 18.01 -10.83 -36.44
C TYR A 17 18.31 -10.04 -35.16
N VAL A 18 17.43 -9.10 -34.86
CA VAL A 18 17.42 -8.35 -33.60
C VAL A 18 16.08 -8.58 -32.93
N PHE A 19 16.12 -9.01 -31.68
CA PHE A 19 14.97 -8.98 -30.79
C PHE A 19 14.95 -7.63 -30.07
N HIS A 20 13.83 -6.93 -30.19
CA HIS A 20 13.57 -5.67 -29.50
C HIS A 20 12.35 -5.86 -28.59
N GLU A 21 12.52 -5.60 -27.29
CA GLU A 21 11.41 -5.53 -26.35
C GLU A 21 10.91 -4.10 -26.25
N GLU A 22 9.71 -3.86 -26.78
CA GLU A 22 9.06 -2.55 -26.70
C GLU A 22 8.81 -2.10 -25.26
N ALA A 23 8.39 -3.04 -24.41
CA ALA A 23 8.10 -2.80 -23.00
C ALA A 23 8.13 -4.11 -22.22
N ALA A 24 8.72 -4.06 -21.03
CA ALA A 24 8.61 -5.14 -20.05
C ALA A 24 7.28 -5.06 -19.28
N PRO A 25 6.81 -6.19 -18.72
CA PRO A 25 5.76 -6.19 -17.73
C PRO A 25 6.13 -5.33 -16.50
N ASN A 26 5.12 -4.88 -15.75
CA ASN A 26 5.34 -4.15 -14.50
C ASN A 26 6.30 -4.91 -13.56
N GLY A 27 7.18 -4.18 -12.87
CA GLY A 27 8.17 -4.73 -11.94
C GLY A 27 9.35 -5.44 -12.60
N TYR A 28 9.52 -5.28 -13.91
CA TYR A 28 10.68 -5.76 -14.66
C TYR A 28 11.24 -4.64 -15.54
N VAL A 29 12.53 -4.76 -15.88
CA VAL A 29 13.23 -3.83 -16.78
C VAL A 29 13.28 -4.45 -18.16
N ALA A 30 12.88 -3.67 -19.17
CA ALA A 30 12.92 -4.11 -20.56
C ALA A 30 14.34 -4.47 -20.96
N VAL A 31 14.48 -5.62 -21.65
CA VAL A 31 15.77 -6.02 -22.18
C VAL A 31 16.18 -5.09 -23.31
N THR A 32 17.48 -4.79 -23.37
CA THR A 32 18.08 -4.13 -24.52
C THR A 32 18.08 -5.04 -25.74
N ASP A 33 18.26 -4.46 -26.92
CA ASP A 33 18.28 -5.19 -28.18
C ASP A 33 19.25 -6.38 -28.13
N ILE A 34 18.73 -7.57 -28.43
CA ILE A 34 19.50 -8.81 -28.48
C ILE A 34 19.66 -9.21 -29.93
N THR A 35 20.91 -9.38 -30.35
CA THR A 35 21.22 -9.82 -31.70
C THR A 35 21.48 -11.33 -31.73
N PHE A 36 20.77 -12.06 -32.59
CA PHE A 36 20.96 -13.50 -32.78
C PHE A 36 20.99 -13.87 -34.27
N GLN A 37 21.54 -15.05 -34.55
CA GLN A 37 21.59 -15.61 -35.89
C GLN A 37 20.89 -16.96 -35.91
N VAL A 38 20.00 -17.15 -36.89
CA VAL A 38 19.46 -18.46 -37.25
C VAL A 38 20.40 -19.08 -38.27
N ASN A 39 20.97 -20.23 -37.93
CA ASN A 39 21.92 -20.95 -38.78
C ASN A 39 21.18 -21.82 -39.81
N TYR A 40 21.89 -22.24 -40.86
CA TYR A 40 21.32 -23.10 -41.91
C TYR A 40 20.89 -24.49 -41.40
N ASP A 41 21.47 -24.96 -40.28
CA ASP A 41 21.09 -26.20 -39.61
C ASP A 41 19.89 -26.06 -38.66
N GLY A 42 19.31 -24.86 -38.57
CA GLY A 42 18.17 -24.55 -37.70
C GLY A 42 18.54 -24.18 -36.26
N THR A 43 19.82 -24.21 -35.89
CA THR A 43 20.27 -23.76 -34.57
C THR A 43 20.30 -22.23 -34.47
N VAL A 44 20.34 -21.70 -33.25
CA VAL A 44 20.46 -20.26 -33.00
C VAL A 44 21.77 -19.95 -32.28
N THR A 45 22.50 -18.96 -32.78
CA THR A 45 23.67 -18.38 -32.13
C THR A 45 23.33 -16.99 -31.59
N VAL A 46 23.51 -16.75 -30.30
CA VAL A 46 23.39 -15.41 -29.70
C VAL A 46 24.70 -14.67 -29.95
N LEU A 47 24.63 -13.49 -30.58
CA LEU A 47 25.82 -12.76 -31.06
C LEU A 47 26.29 -11.69 -30.07
N GLU A 48 25.37 -11.02 -29.37
CA GLU A 48 25.68 -9.97 -28.37
C GLU A 48 24.71 -10.07 -27.18
N THR A 49 25.25 -10.00 -25.96
CA THR A 49 24.47 -9.96 -24.72
C THR A 49 24.91 -8.77 -23.88
N ASN A 50 24.01 -7.81 -23.74
CA ASN A 50 24.16 -6.54 -23.06
C ASN A 50 23.64 -6.61 -21.61
N SER A 51 23.98 -7.70 -20.90
CA SER A 51 23.69 -7.97 -19.46
C SER A 51 22.37 -8.71 -19.13
N ASN A 52 21.59 -9.14 -20.13
CA ASN A 52 20.40 -9.97 -19.91
C ASN A 52 20.74 -11.46 -20.02
N ALA A 53 20.09 -12.30 -19.20
CA ALA A 53 20.25 -13.76 -19.27
C ALA A 53 19.50 -14.27 -20.51
N VAL A 54 20.22 -14.36 -21.62
CA VAL A 54 19.77 -14.96 -22.88
C VAL A 54 20.36 -16.35 -22.99
N GLU A 55 19.50 -17.34 -23.20
CA GLU A 55 19.91 -18.74 -23.36
C GLU A 55 19.24 -19.33 -24.60
N TYR A 56 19.99 -20.08 -25.41
CA TYR A 56 19.39 -20.95 -26.42
C TYR A 56 19.50 -22.40 -25.97
N LYS A 57 18.35 -23.04 -25.74
CA LYS A 57 18.28 -24.41 -25.26
C LYS A 57 17.00 -25.08 -25.76
N ASP A 58 17.10 -26.37 -26.11
CA ASP A 58 15.97 -27.19 -26.55
C ASP A 58 15.15 -26.56 -27.70
N GLY A 59 15.84 -25.92 -28.64
CA GLY A 59 15.21 -25.24 -29.78
C GLY A 59 14.54 -23.91 -29.44
N LYS A 60 14.70 -23.38 -28.22
CA LYS A 60 14.09 -22.13 -27.74
C LYS A 60 15.15 -21.10 -27.40
N LEU A 61 14.95 -19.89 -27.90
CA LEU A 61 15.62 -18.71 -27.39
C LEU A 61 14.82 -18.19 -26.19
N VAL A 62 15.42 -18.26 -25.00
CA VAL A 62 14.86 -17.79 -23.74
C VAL A 62 15.54 -16.49 -23.37
N ILE A 63 14.73 -15.47 -23.09
CA ILE A 63 15.16 -14.13 -22.70
C ILE A 63 14.54 -13.86 -21.34
N THR A 64 15.36 -13.47 -20.36
CA THR A 64 14.91 -13.24 -18.98
C THR A 64 15.09 -11.79 -18.58
N ASP A 65 13.98 -11.11 -18.35
CA ASP A 65 13.95 -9.75 -17.82
C ASP A 65 14.46 -9.72 -16.38
N GLN A 66 15.14 -8.63 -16.02
CA GLN A 66 15.58 -8.40 -14.65
C GLN A 66 14.48 -7.69 -13.85
N TYR A 67 14.49 -7.86 -12.53
CA TYR A 67 13.58 -7.14 -11.67
C TYR A 67 13.83 -5.64 -11.73
N ASP A 68 12.75 -4.86 -11.72
CA ASP A 68 12.82 -3.45 -11.42
C ASP A 68 13.02 -3.26 -9.91
N GLU A 69 14.23 -2.86 -9.53
CA GLU A 69 14.61 -2.59 -8.14
C GLU A 69 14.20 -1.18 -7.67
N SER A 70 13.38 -0.46 -8.45
CA SER A 70 12.84 0.84 -8.04
C SER A 70 12.13 0.75 -6.70
N THR A 71 12.44 1.71 -5.84
CA THR A 71 11.86 1.82 -4.51
C THR A 71 11.12 3.14 -4.33
N ARG A 72 10.27 3.20 -3.29
CA ARG A 72 9.57 4.39 -2.85
C ARG A 72 9.76 4.61 -1.35
N SER A 73 9.34 5.78 -0.90
CA SER A 73 9.19 6.10 0.51
C SER A 73 7.72 6.27 0.85
N ILE A 74 7.33 5.88 2.06
CA ILE A 74 6.00 6.10 2.60
C ILE A 74 6.12 6.92 3.88
N LYS A 75 5.52 8.11 3.89
CA LYS A 75 5.41 8.96 5.07
C LYS A 75 4.16 8.61 5.85
N VAL A 76 4.29 8.40 7.15
CA VAL A 76 3.19 8.33 8.09
C VAL A 76 3.06 9.69 8.77
N GLN A 77 1.90 10.33 8.63
CA GLN A 77 1.57 11.56 9.35
C GLN A 77 0.58 11.26 10.47
N LYS A 78 0.94 11.65 11.69
CA LYS A 78 0.10 11.44 12.87
C LYS A 78 -0.65 12.71 13.23
N ILE A 79 -1.97 12.57 13.35
CA ILE A 79 -2.90 13.64 13.68
C ILE A 79 -3.58 13.32 15.02
N TRP A 80 -3.65 14.30 15.91
CA TRP A 80 -4.31 14.20 17.20
C TRP A 80 -5.58 15.06 17.23
N LYS A 81 -6.74 14.42 17.43
CA LYS A 81 -8.03 15.06 17.69
C LYS A 81 -8.34 15.01 19.18
N ASP A 82 -7.63 15.83 19.96
CA ASP A 82 -7.65 15.80 21.44
C ASP A 82 -7.64 17.18 22.09
N ASN A 83 -8.11 18.19 21.35
CA ASN A 83 -8.16 19.59 21.79
C ASN A 83 -6.79 20.09 22.29
N GLN A 84 -5.75 19.96 21.45
CA GLN A 84 -4.37 20.37 21.76
C GLN A 84 -3.87 19.75 23.07
N ASN A 85 -4.17 18.47 23.30
CA ASN A 85 -3.82 17.75 24.52
C ASN A 85 -4.34 18.41 25.82
N ALA A 86 -5.53 19.02 25.81
CA ALA A 86 -6.11 19.70 26.99
C ALA A 86 -6.20 18.79 28.24
N SER A 87 -6.40 17.49 28.05
CA SER A 87 -6.48 16.50 29.13
C SER A 87 -5.12 16.01 29.63
N LYS A 88 -4.01 16.40 28.97
CA LYS A 88 -2.63 15.95 29.27
C LYS A 88 -2.48 14.42 29.29
N THR A 89 -3.19 13.76 28.37
CA THR A 89 -3.24 12.28 28.24
C THR A 89 -2.46 11.77 27.04
N ARG A 90 -2.02 12.66 26.13
CA ARG A 90 -1.24 12.26 24.96
C ARG A 90 0.10 11.64 25.41
N PRO A 91 0.46 10.44 24.93
CA PRO A 91 1.72 9.81 25.28
C PRO A 91 2.91 10.55 24.62
N ASP A 92 4.11 10.34 25.16
CA ASP A 92 5.35 10.91 24.61
C ASP A 92 5.83 10.21 23.33
N SER A 93 5.31 9.01 23.07
CA SER A 93 5.59 8.25 21.84
C SER A 93 4.45 7.30 21.49
N ILE A 94 4.39 6.88 20.24
CA ILE A 94 3.50 5.83 19.73
C ILE A 94 4.32 4.80 18.94
N THR A 95 3.74 3.62 18.72
CA THR A 95 4.35 2.57 17.89
C THR A 95 3.52 2.37 16.63
N ILE A 96 4.17 2.53 15.46
CA ILE A 96 3.59 2.30 14.14
C ILE A 96 4.22 1.07 13.51
N ARG A 97 3.40 0.20 12.94
CA ARG A 97 3.78 -1.04 12.25
C ARG A 97 3.44 -0.92 10.78
N LEU A 98 4.41 -1.17 9.91
CA LEU A 98 4.23 -1.19 8.46
C LEU A 98 4.05 -2.63 7.98
N PHE A 99 3.08 -2.82 7.09
CA PHE A 99 2.79 -4.09 6.45
C PHE A 99 2.92 -3.96 4.93
N ALA A 100 3.55 -4.93 4.28
CA ALA A 100 3.50 -5.15 2.84
C ALA A 100 2.72 -6.43 2.55
N ASP A 101 1.71 -6.36 1.69
CA ASP A 101 0.86 -7.48 1.30
C ASP A 101 0.31 -8.26 2.52
N GLY A 102 -0.04 -7.51 3.57
CA GLY A 102 -0.58 -8.05 4.83
C GLY A 102 0.47 -8.62 5.81
N LYS A 103 1.75 -8.67 5.44
CA LYS A 103 2.85 -9.11 6.31
C LYS A 103 3.56 -7.92 6.95
N GLU A 104 3.77 -7.96 8.26
CA GLU A 104 4.58 -6.95 8.95
C GLU A 104 6.03 -6.98 8.45
N ILE A 105 6.57 -5.82 8.08
CA ILE A 105 7.94 -5.69 7.57
C ILE A 105 8.80 -4.70 8.38
N ALA A 106 8.17 -3.79 9.12
CA ALA A 106 8.89 -2.81 9.91
C ALA A 106 8.04 -2.29 11.08
N VAL A 107 8.71 -1.83 12.12
CA VAL A 107 8.12 -1.20 13.30
C VAL A 107 8.92 0.06 13.61
N ALA A 108 8.22 1.15 13.92
CA ALA A 108 8.81 2.44 14.24
C ALA A 108 8.20 3.00 15.53
N THR A 109 9.06 3.58 16.37
CA THR A 109 8.62 4.44 17.47
C THR A 109 8.59 5.89 16.98
N VAL A 110 7.42 6.52 17.02
CA VAL A 110 7.22 7.91 16.56
C VAL A 110 7.10 8.82 17.78
N LYS A 111 7.73 9.98 17.71
CA LYS A 111 7.77 11.04 18.73
C LYS A 111 7.47 12.40 18.08
N PRO A 112 7.05 13.43 18.83
CA PRO A 112 6.96 14.76 18.26
C PRO A 112 8.37 15.27 17.92
N ASP A 113 8.48 16.02 16.85
CA ASP A 113 9.64 16.85 16.59
C ASP A 113 9.63 18.13 17.45
N ALA A 114 10.58 19.03 17.20
CA ALA A 114 10.69 20.29 17.93
C ALA A 114 9.48 21.24 17.73
N SER A 115 8.74 21.08 16.63
CA SER A 115 7.52 21.84 16.33
C SER A 115 6.26 21.18 16.93
N GLY A 116 6.41 19.98 17.50
CA GLY A 116 5.30 19.18 18.01
C GLY A 116 4.60 18.34 16.95
N ASP A 117 5.13 18.30 15.72
CA ASP A 117 4.60 17.51 14.62
C ASP A 117 5.06 16.06 14.75
N TRP A 118 4.17 15.14 14.38
CA TRP A 118 4.42 13.71 14.49
C TRP A 118 4.44 13.09 13.10
N SER A 119 5.60 12.60 12.68
CA SER A 119 5.71 11.84 11.44
C SER A 119 6.86 10.84 11.47
N HIS A 120 6.79 9.86 10.59
CA HIS A 120 7.87 8.92 10.32
C HIS A 120 7.86 8.54 8.84
N THR A 121 9.02 8.29 8.25
CA THR A 121 9.12 7.85 6.86
C THR A 121 9.79 6.48 6.82
N PHE A 122 9.15 5.54 6.13
CA PHE A 122 9.75 4.27 5.76
C PHE A 122 10.30 4.40 4.34
N ASP A 123 11.63 4.30 4.19
CA ASP A 123 12.32 4.44 2.92
C ASP A 123 12.66 3.09 2.27
N LYS A 124 13.06 3.14 0.99
CA LYS A 124 13.56 1.98 0.22
C LYS A 124 12.57 0.82 0.19
N LEU A 125 11.28 1.13 0.11
CA LEU A 125 10.22 0.15 0.01
C LEU A 125 10.05 -0.28 -1.46
N PRO A 126 10.12 -1.59 -1.77
CA PRO A 126 9.89 -2.08 -3.13
C PRO A 126 8.55 -1.59 -3.68
N ILE A 127 8.53 -1.14 -4.93
CA ILE A 127 7.29 -0.77 -5.60
C ILE A 127 6.52 -2.02 -6.02
N TYR A 128 7.23 -2.99 -6.60
CA TYR A 128 6.67 -4.23 -7.10
C TYR A 128 7.26 -5.43 -6.37
N ASN A 129 6.48 -6.49 -6.26
CA ASN A 129 6.90 -7.81 -5.83
C ASN A 129 6.48 -8.81 -6.90
N LYS A 130 7.45 -9.35 -7.63
CA LYS A 130 7.21 -10.27 -8.78
C LYS A 130 6.24 -9.69 -9.82
N GLY A 131 6.38 -8.40 -10.09
CA GLY A 131 5.58 -7.65 -11.05
C GLY A 131 4.18 -7.22 -10.59
N VAL A 132 3.81 -7.54 -9.35
CA VAL A 132 2.57 -7.06 -8.73
C VAL A 132 2.88 -5.86 -7.84
N LEU A 133 2.08 -4.80 -7.92
CA LEU A 133 2.25 -3.61 -7.08
C LEU A 133 2.06 -4.00 -5.60
N VAL A 134 3.01 -3.63 -4.74
CA VAL A 134 2.96 -3.98 -3.31
C VAL A 134 1.90 -3.13 -2.60
N ALA A 135 1.02 -3.80 -1.85
CA ALA A 135 0.00 -3.15 -1.04
C ALA A 135 0.56 -2.81 0.36
N TYR A 136 0.83 -1.52 0.61
CA TYR A 136 1.31 -1.06 1.91
C TYR A 136 0.18 -0.56 2.80
N THR A 137 0.18 -0.97 4.06
CA THR A 137 -0.74 -0.50 5.11
C THR A 137 0.01 -0.28 6.41
N VAL A 138 -0.56 0.52 7.31
CA VAL A 138 0.01 0.73 8.65
C VAL A 138 -1.00 0.35 9.73
N LYS A 139 -0.50 -0.01 10.90
CA LYS A 139 -1.28 -0.15 12.14
C LYS A 139 -0.58 0.62 13.25
N GLU A 140 -1.37 1.17 14.15
CA GLU A 140 -0.87 1.74 15.41
C GLU A 140 -1.16 0.76 16.54
N ASP A 141 -0.19 0.58 17.43
CA ASP A 141 -0.43 -0.13 18.69
C ASP A 141 -1.41 0.67 19.55
N LYS A 142 -2.27 -0.04 20.28
CA LYS A 142 -3.35 0.57 21.07
C LYS A 142 -2.83 1.72 21.94
N VAL A 143 -3.37 2.92 21.72
CA VAL A 143 -3.14 4.09 22.57
C VAL A 143 -4.29 4.23 23.57
N ASN A 144 -3.99 4.11 24.87
CA ASN A 144 -5.01 4.13 25.90
C ASN A 144 -5.77 5.46 25.95
N GLY A 145 -7.10 5.41 25.98
CA GLY A 145 -7.96 6.62 25.99
C GLY A 145 -8.19 7.25 24.62
N TYR A 146 -7.73 6.61 23.54
CA TYR A 146 -7.91 7.09 22.17
C TYR A 146 -8.52 6.01 21.28
N GLU A 147 -9.28 6.46 20.29
CA GLU A 147 -9.71 5.67 19.15
C GLU A 147 -8.83 6.00 17.95
N THR A 148 -8.26 4.96 17.31
CA THR A 148 -7.37 5.11 16.15
C THR A 148 -8.14 4.89 14.86
N SER A 149 -7.93 5.77 13.89
CA SER A 149 -8.31 5.58 12.48
C SER A 149 -7.07 5.69 11.60
N VAL A 150 -6.95 4.79 10.62
CA VAL A 150 -5.82 4.74 9.68
C VAL A 150 -6.36 4.94 8.27
N GLY A 151 -5.78 5.90 7.54
CA GLY A 151 -6.10 6.17 6.15
C GLY A 151 -5.42 5.21 5.17
N GLU A 152 -5.77 5.35 3.90
CA GLU A 152 -5.11 4.65 2.79
C GLU A 152 -3.81 5.36 2.39
N LEU A 153 -2.93 4.65 1.68
CA LEU A 153 -1.77 5.24 1.04
C LEU A 153 -2.20 6.11 -0.14
N LYS A 154 -1.95 7.42 -0.05
CA LYS A 154 -2.22 8.41 -1.10
C LYS A 154 -1.02 9.34 -1.23
N ASP A 155 -0.55 9.55 -2.45
CA ASP A 155 0.58 10.46 -2.76
C ASP A 155 1.83 10.22 -1.89
N GLY A 156 2.14 8.96 -1.60
CA GLY A 156 3.29 8.57 -0.78
C GLY A 156 3.10 8.78 0.73
N GLN A 157 1.88 9.07 1.18
CA GLN A 157 1.56 9.34 2.59
C GLN A 157 0.38 8.50 3.11
N ILE A 158 0.44 8.13 4.39
CA ILE A 158 -0.68 7.57 5.16
C ILE A 158 -0.93 8.43 6.39
N GLU A 159 -2.18 8.80 6.62
CA GLU A 159 -2.59 9.50 7.83
C GLU A 159 -3.04 8.51 8.92
N VAL A 160 -2.58 8.73 10.15
CA VAL A 160 -3.05 8.03 11.34
C VAL A 160 -3.66 9.06 12.28
N VAL A 161 -4.92 8.90 12.62
CA VAL A 161 -5.68 9.86 13.43
C VAL A 161 -6.05 9.22 14.76
N ASN A 162 -5.67 9.84 15.87
CA ASN A 162 -6.19 9.48 17.19
C ASN A 162 -7.21 10.49 17.67
N THR A 163 -8.41 10.00 17.99
CA THR A 163 -9.48 10.79 18.58
C THR A 163 -9.57 10.47 20.07
N TYR A 164 -9.48 11.49 20.91
CA TYR A 164 -9.58 11.30 22.36
C TYR A 164 -10.99 10.83 22.74
N ILE A 165 -11.07 9.74 23.50
CA ILE A 165 -12.33 9.25 24.07
C ILE A 165 -12.43 9.81 25.49
N PRO A 166 -13.31 10.79 25.76
CA PRO A 166 -13.48 11.31 27.10
C PRO A 166 -13.96 10.19 28.03
N SER A 167 -13.23 9.97 29.13
CA SER A 167 -13.74 9.15 30.23
C SER A 167 -15.05 9.77 30.71
N LYS A 168 -16.11 8.96 30.86
CA LYS A 168 -17.37 9.41 31.49
C LYS A 168 -17.03 10.19 32.76
N PRO A 169 -17.65 11.35 33.03
CA PRO A 169 -17.36 12.11 34.23
C PRO A 169 -17.51 11.19 35.44
N LYS A 170 -16.45 11.07 36.25
CA LYS A 170 -16.58 10.47 37.58
C LYS A 170 -17.65 11.29 38.29
N LYS A 171 -18.81 10.70 38.60
CA LYS A 171 -19.78 11.32 39.50
C LYS A 171 -19.06 11.51 40.84
N ASN A 172 -18.47 12.68 41.05
CA ASN A 172 -18.16 13.11 42.40
C ASN A 172 -19.50 13.12 43.12
N LYS A 173 -19.65 12.30 44.18
CA LYS A 173 -20.76 12.41 45.11
C LYS A 173 -20.62 13.76 45.81
N VAL A 174 -20.98 14.85 45.14
CA VAL A 174 -21.35 16.08 45.83
C VAL A 174 -22.68 15.74 46.48
N ASN A 175 -22.74 15.79 47.81
CA ASN A 175 -24.00 15.75 48.53
C ASN A 175 -24.77 17.04 48.19
N LEU A 176 -25.50 17.04 47.07
CA LEU A 176 -26.46 18.10 46.77
C LEU A 176 -27.62 17.99 47.78
N PRO A 177 -28.13 19.11 48.33
CA PRO A 177 -29.36 19.08 49.10
C PRO A 177 -30.49 18.53 48.20
N LYS A 178 -31.29 17.62 48.75
CA LYS A 178 -32.48 17.10 48.05
C LYS A 178 -33.49 18.24 47.88
N THR A 179 -33.64 18.73 46.65
CA THR A 179 -34.85 19.46 46.22
C THR A 179 -35.41 18.72 45.02
N GLY A 180 -36.46 17.93 45.26
CA GLY A 180 -37.05 17.08 44.23
C GLY A 180 -37.94 17.84 43.25
N SER A 181 -37.95 17.36 42.01
CA SER A 181 -39.17 17.09 41.25
C SER A 181 -38.87 15.94 40.28
N THR A 182 -39.72 14.91 40.29
CA THR A 182 -39.67 13.79 39.35
C THR A 182 -40.36 14.21 38.07
N GLU A 183 -39.61 14.39 36.98
CA GLU A 183 -40.07 14.16 35.60
C GLU A 183 -38.84 13.91 34.73
N SER A 184 -38.83 12.77 34.04
CA SER A 184 -37.76 12.36 33.12
C SER A 184 -38.30 12.34 31.71
N THR A 185 -38.08 13.41 30.97
CA THR A 185 -38.18 13.41 29.50
C THR A 185 -36.94 14.09 28.92
N LEU A 186 -35.99 13.28 28.43
CA LEU A 186 -35.01 13.77 27.48
C LEU A 186 -35.21 13.04 26.15
N THR A 187 -35.87 13.74 25.25
CA THR A 187 -36.15 13.38 23.86
C THR A 187 -34.83 13.14 23.11
N LEU A 188 -34.64 11.95 22.55
CA LEU A 188 -33.56 11.65 21.62
C LEU A 188 -33.94 12.23 20.25
N ILE A 189 -33.40 13.38 19.86
CA ILE A 189 -33.58 13.90 18.50
C ILE A 189 -32.61 13.16 17.58
N VAL A 190 -33.12 12.11 16.93
CA VAL A 190 -32.49 11.51 15.74
C VAL A 190 -32.87 12.38 14.54
N GLY A 191 -31.98 13.30 14.18
CA GLY A 191 -32.08 14.10 12.96
C GLY A 191 -31.44 13.37 11.78
N LEU A 192 -32.26 12.61 11.05
CA LEU A 192 -31.98 12.04 9.73
C LEU A 192 -31.69 13.13 8.68
N LEU A 193 -30.71 12.89 7.79
CA LEU A 193 -30.79 13.38 6.41
C LEU A 193 -30.33 12.28 5.44
N LEU A 194 -31.33 11.71 4.76
CA LEU A 194 -31.25 10.82 3.61
C LEU A 194 -31.20 11.64 2.32
N LEU A 195 -30.37 11.22 1.37
CA LEU A 195 -30.52 11.35 -0.09
C LEU A 195 -29.42 10.50 -0.72
N GLY A 196 -29.64 9.44 -1.49
CA GLY A 196 -30.83 8.68 -1.87
C GLY A 196 -30.31 7.40 -2.55
N MET A 197 -30.98 6.26 -2.35
CA MET A 197 -30.71 5.05 -3.10
C MET A 197 -31.43 5.10 -4.45
N ALA A 198 -30.77 4.65 -5.51
CA ALA A 198 -31.43 3.93 -6.60
C ALA A 198 -30.54 2.74 -6.99
N TYR A 199 -30.98 1.55 -6.60
CA TYR A 199 -30.38 0.28 -6.95
C TYR A 199 -31.40 -0.48 -7.80
N THR A 200 -31.01 -0.95 -8.99
CA THR A 200 -31.71 -2.04 -9.65
C THR A 200 -30.70 -3.02 -10.22
N MET A 201 -30.55 -4.18 -9.55
CA MET A 201 -30.07 -5.41 -10.18
C MET A 201 -31.27 -6.20 -10.66
N LYS A 202 -31.21 -6.74 -11.88
CA LYS A 202 -32.12 -7.79 -12.35
C LYS A 202 -31.34 -9.08 -12.59
N ARG A 203 -31.86 -10.15 -12.00
CA ARG A 203 -31.40 -11.53 -11.97
C ARG A 203 -31.37 -12.17 -13.37
N LYS A 204 -30.32 -12.94 -13.63
CA LYS A 204 -30.17 -13.90 -14.73
C LYS A 204 -31.02 -15.14 -14.44
N ASN A 205 -31.59 -15.78 -15.47
CA ASN A 205 -31.49 -17.23 -15.64
C ASN A 205 -32.03 -17.67 -17.01
N ASP A 206 -31.28 -18.64 -17.52
CA ASP A 206 -31.45 -19.59 -18.63
C ASP A 206 -31.54 -19.02 -20.07
#